data_AF-A0A942PYM3-F1
#
_entry.id   AF-A0A942PYM3-F1
#
_cell.length_a   1.000
_cell.length_b   1.000
_cell.length_c   1.000
_cell.angle_alpha   90.00
_cell.angle_beta   90.00
_cell.angle_gamma   90.00
#
_symmetry.space_group_name_H-M   'P 1'
#
loop_
_entity.id
_entity.type
_entity.pdbx_description
1 polymer ?
#
loop_
_entity_poly.entity_id
_entity_poly.type
_entity_poly.pdbx_seq_one_letter_code
_entity_poly.pdbx_strand_id
1 'polypeptide(L)'
;MKRAHSLIDSFTDAFIGMSLALREERNMRIHFALAALATLLGLYLGLEPWQWVVILLVIAAVISMELVNSAIERAVDLAEPNDNPLAAFAKRLAASAVLVVAVVAVVIGLIIFVPYLRVKFGI
;
A
#
# COMPACT_ATOMS: atom_id res chain seq x y z
N MET A 1 14.54 -10.16 -32.56
CA MET A 1 15.55 -10.11 -31.47
C MET A 1 14.90 -9.50 -30.24
N LYS A 2 14.73 -10.26 -29.15
CA LYS A 2 14.33 -9.68 -27.86
C LYS A 2 15.49 -8.81 -27.38
N ARG A 3 15.28 -7.49 -27.22
CA ARG A 3 16.27 -6.58 -26.65
C ARG A 3 16.64 -7.11 -25.26
N ALA A 4 17.93 -7.12 -24.91
CA ALA A 4 18.31 -7.44 -23.53
C ALA A 4 17.71 -6.35 -22.63
N HIS A 5 16.76 -6.74 -21.76
CA HIS A 5 16.12 -5.81 -20.84
C HIS A 5 17.20 -5.27 -19.90
N SER A 6 17.47 -3.97 -19.97
CA SER A 6 18.45 -3.35 -19.09
C SER A 6 17.84 -3.09 -17.71
N LEU A 7 18.69 -2.89 -16.69
CA LEU A 7 18.20 -2.49 -15.37
C LEU A 7 17.35 -1.21 -15.43
N ILE A 8 17.73 -0.27 -16.29
CA ILE A 8 16.99 0.99 -16.50
C ILE A 8 15.59 0.72 -17.05
N ASP A 9 15.46 -0.23 -17.99
CA ASP A 9 14.16 -0.61 -18.55
C ASP A 9 13.25 -1.20 -17.46
N SER A 10 13.78 -2.10 -16.62
CA SER A 10 13.03 -2.68 -15.49
C SER A 10 12.55 -1.64 -14.47
N PHE A 11 13.40 -0.67 -14.11
CA PHE A 11 12.98 0.41 -13.21
C PHE A 11 11.93 1.31 -13.86
N THR A 12 12.10 1.62 -15.15
CA THR A 12 11.15 2.43 -15.91
C THR A 12 9.77 1.75 -15.94
N ASP A 13 9.72 0.45 -16.25
CA ASP A 13 8.50 -0.34 -16.24
C ASP A 13 7.82 -0.33 -14.86
N ALA A 14 8.61 -0.50 -13.78
CA ALA A 14 8.09 -0.45 -12.42
C ALA A 14 7.48 0.92 -12.05
N PHE A 15 8.14 2.02 -12.43
CA PHE A 15 7.61 3.37 -12.20
C PHE A 15 6.35 3.66 -13.03
N ILE A 16 6.29 3.16 -14.27
CA ILE A 16 5.07 3.26 -15.09
C ILE A 16 3.93 2.49 -14.42
N GLY A 17 4.17 1.26 -13.99
CA GLY A 17 3.16 0.44 -13.30
C GLY A 17 2.63 1.12 -12.02
N MET A 18 3.52 1.70 -11.22
CA MET A 18 3.15 2.45 -10.02
C MET A 18 2.33 3.71 -10.33
N SER A 19 2.71 4.45 -11.38
CA SER A 19 1.98 5.64 -11.85
C SER A 19 0.58 5.29 -12.36
N LEU A 20 0.45 4.19 -13.10
CA LEU A 20 -0.86 3.69 -13.57
C LEU A 20 -1.74 3.29 -12.38
N ALA A 21 -1.22 2.50 -11.44
CA ALA A 21 -1.96 2.10 -10.24
C ALA A 21 -2.43 3.33 -9.44
N LEU A 22 -1.58 4.35 -9.27
CA LEU A 22 -1.95 5.61 -8.62
C LEU A 22 -3.07 6.39 -9.32
N ARG A 23 -3.18 6.30 -10.65
CA ARG A 23 -4.20 7.02 -11.44
C ARG A 23 -5.52 6.27 -11.47
N GLU A 24 -5.45 4.96 -11.69
CA GLU A 24 -6.62 4.11 -11.89
C GLU A 24 -7.27 3.72 -10.56
N GLU A 25 -6.45 3.35 -9.57
CA GLU A 25 -6.97 2.77 -8.33
C GLU A 25 -7.31 3.84 -7.29
N ARG A 26 -8.57 3.84 -6.84
CA ARG A 26 -9.02 4.73 -5.76
C ARG A 26 -8.35 4.39 -4.43
N ASN A 27 -8.25 3.09 -4.11
CA ASN A 27 -7.66 2.61 -2.86
C ASN A 27 -6.18 2.97 -2.79
N MET A 28 -5.44 2.83 -3.89
CA MET A 28 -4.04 3.28 -3.97
C MET A 28 -3.87 4.75 -3.60
N ARG A 29 -4.72 5.64 -4.14
CA ARG A 29 -4.69 7.08 -3.79
C ARG A 29 -4.97 7.32 -2.32
N ILE A 30 -5.91 6.58 -1.73
CA ILE A 30 -6.21 6.68 -0.30
C ILE A 30 -5.01 6.24 0.54
N HIS A 31 -4.40 5.09 0.22
CA HIS A 31 -3.23 4.61 0.94
C HIS A 31 -2.04 5.56 0.86
N PHE A 32 -1.78 6.17 -0.31
CA PHE A 32 -0.75 7.21 -0.45
C PHE A 32 -1.07 8.47 0.35
N ALA A 33 -2.32 8.92 0.37
CA ALA A 33 -2.73 10.07 1.17
C ALA A 33 -2.56 9.81 2.68
N LEU A 34 -2.92 8.61 3.14
CA LEU A 34 -2.72 8.19 4.53
C LEU A 34 -1.23 8.05 4.89
N ALA A 35 -0.41 7.52 3.97
CA ALA A 35 1.04 7.44 4.14
C ALA A 35 1.67 8.84 4.26
N ALA A 36 1.24 9.79 3.41
CA ALA A 36 1.67 11.19 3.50
C ALA A 36 1.24 11.82 4.82
N LEU A 37 0.00 11.60 5.27
CA LEU A 37 -0.51 12.09 6.54
C LEU A 37 0.30 11.53 7.73
N ALA A 38 0.53 10.22 7.76
CA ALA A 38 1.33 9.58 8.82
C ALA A 38 2.77 10.12 8.85
N THR A 39 3.37 10.34 7.67
CA THR A 39 4.70 10.93 7.54
C THR A 39 4.72 12.37 8.06
N LEU A 40 3.79 13.22 7.63
CA LEU A 40 3.72 14.61 8.11
C LEU A 40 3.49 14.67 9.63
N LEU A 41 2.62 13.80 10.15
CA LEU A 41 2.38 13.69 11.59
C LEU A 41 3.63 13.23 12.34
N GLY A 42 4.36 12.25 11.80
CA GLY A 42 5.61 11.76 12.38
C GLY A 42 6.70 12.82 12.45
N LEU A 43 6.83 13.64 11.41
CA LEU A 43 7.75 14.78 11.39
C LEU A 43 7.34 15.84 12.41
N TYR A 44 6.05 16.16 12.48
CA TYR A 44 5.51 17.16 13.40
C TYR A 44 5.63 16.76 14.88
N LEU A 45 5.51 15.46 15.19
CA LEU A 45 5.60 14.94 16.55
C LEU A 45 7.03 14.59 16.97
N GLY A 46 7.98 14.55 16.04
CA GLY A 46 9.37 14.25 16.33
C GLY A 46 9.58 12.77 16.70
N LEU A 47 9.07 11.86 15.86
CA LEU A 47 9.26 10.42 16.08
C LEU A 47 10.74 10.04 16.13
N GLU A 48 11.04 9.05 16.97
CA GLU A 48 12.36 8.45 17.08
C GLU A 48 12.73 7.66 15.81
N PRO A 49 14.03 7.50 15.50
CA PRO A 49 14.48 6.80 14.29
C PRO A 49 13.91 5.39 14.13
N TRP A 50 13.76 4.63 15.22
CA TRP A 50 13.23 3.26 15.16
C TRP A 50 11.73 3.23 14.82
N GLN A 51 10.97 4.25 15.24
CA GLN A 51 9.55 4.38 14.90
C GLN A 51 9.37 4.70 13.42
N TRP A 52 10.26 5.52 12.86
CA TRP A 52 10.32 5.77 11.42
C TRP A 52 10.54 4.51 10.61
N VAL A 53 11.45 3.64 11.03
CA VAL A 53 11.67 2.34 10.38
C VAL A 53 10.36 1.54 10.35
N VAL A 54 9.65 1.47 11.47
CA VAL A 54 8.36 0.76 11.55
C VAL A 54 7.30 1.40 10.64
N ILE A 55 7.14 2.72 10.68
CA ILE A 55 6.16 3.44 9.84
C ILE A 55 6.45 3.23 8.35
N LEU A 56 7.72 3.32 7.93
CA LEU A 56 8.12 3.12 6.53
C LEU A 56 7.86 1.68 6.08
N LEU A 57 8.16 0.69 6.91
CA LEU A 57 7.88 -0.72 6.61
C LEU A 57 6.37 -0.99 6.47
N VAL A 58 5.56 -0.40 7.35
CA VAL A 58 4.10 -0.55 7.30
C VAL A 58 3.51 0.12 6.06
N ILE A 59 3.97 1.34 5.72
CA ILE A 59 3.56 2.03 4.49
C ILE A 59 3.92 1.19 3.27
N ALA A 60 5.16 0.69 3.20
CA ALA A 60 5.60 -0.17 2.12
C ALA A 60 4.75 -1.44 2.00
N ALA A 61 4.46 -2.12 3.12
CA ALA A 61 3.63 -3.32 3.13
C ALA A 61 2.21 -3.06 2.61
N VAL A 62 1.55 -1.98 3.04
CA VAL A 62 0.20 -1.61 2.58
C VAL A 62 0.20 -1.34 1.07
N ILE A 63 1.13 -0.52 0.58
CA ILE A 63 1.22 -0.18 -0.86
C ILE A 63 1.55 -1.40 -1.70
N SER A 64 2.49 -2.24 -1.26
CA SER A 64 2.84 -3.48 -1.96
C SER A 64 1.66 -4.44 -2.04
N MET A 65 0.89 -4.60 -0.96
CA MET A 65 -0.29 -5.46 -0.98
C MET A 65 -1.39 -4.91 -1.88
N GLU A 66 -1.59 -3.60 -1.93
CA GLU A 66 -2.55 -2.98 -2.85
C GLU A 66 -2.15 -3.17 -4.33
N LEU A 67 -0.84 -3.07 -4.65
CA LEU A 67 -0.32 -3.39 -5.98
C LEU A 67 -0.53 -4.86 -6.34
N VAL A 68 -0.27 -5.77 -5.39
CA VAL A 68 -0.50 -7.21 -5.58
C VAL A 68 -1.99 -7.51 -5.78
N ASN A 69 -2.88 -6.87 -5.01
CA ASN A 69 -4.33 -6.99 -5.21
C ASN A 69 -4.73 -6.57 -6.63
N SER A 70 -4.29 -5.39 -7.04
CA SER A 70 -4.57 -4.83 -8.37
C SER A 70 -4.05 -5.71 -9.51
N ALA A 71 -2.88 -6.34 -9.31
CA ALA A 71 -2.29 -7.27 -10.27
C ALA A 71 -3.08 -8.58 -10.34
N ILE A 72 -3.51 -9.13 -9.19
CA ILE A 72 -4.34 -10.34 -9.14
C ILE A 72 -5.69 -10.07 -9.80
N GLU A 73 -6.34 -8.94 -9.51
CA GLU A 73 -7.62 -8.57 -10.13
C GLU A 73 -7.50 -8.56 -11.66
N ARG A 74 -6.50 -7.85 -12.20
CA ARG A 74 -6.24 -7.77 -13.65
C ARG A 74 -5.88 -9.14 -14.26
N ALA A 75 -5.10 -9.96 -13.55
CA ALA A 75 -4.75 -11.29 -14.02
C ALA A 75 -5.97 -12.23 -14.07
N VAL A 76 -6.85 -12.14 -13.08
CA VAL A 76 -8.11 -12.90 -13.04
C VAL A 76 -9.07 -12.40 -14.12
N ASP A 77 -9.21 -11.08 -14.30
CA ASP A 77 -10.01 -10.49 -15.38
C ASP A 77 -9.56 -10.93 -16.78
N LEU A 78 -8.25 -11.05 -16.97
CA LEU A 78 -7.68 -11.55 -18.22
C LEU A 78 -7.96 -13.04 -18.43
N ALA A 79 -7.87 -13.85 -17.37
CA ALA A 79 -8.02 -15.31 -17.45
C ALA A 79 -9.48 -15.77 -17.52
N GLU A 80 -10.39 -15.07 -16.84
CA GLU A 80 -11.81 -15.42 -16.75
C GLU A 80 -12.66 -14.15 -16.88
N PRO A 81 -12.96 -13.73 -18.12
CA PRO A 81 -13.71 -12.50 -18.39
C PRO A 81 -15.23 -12.63 -18.14
N ASN A 82 -15.73 -13.85 -17.92
CA ASN A 82 -17.13 -14.10 -17.62
C ASN A 82 -17.36 -14.20 -16.11
N ASP A 83 -18.62 -14.09 -15.68
CA ASP A 83 -18.97 -14.10 -14.26
C ASP A 83 -18.83 -15.51 -13.66
N ASN A 84 -17.64 -15.81 -13.12
CA ASN A 84 -17.28 -17.09 -12.52
C ASN A 84 -17.17 -16.94 -10.98
N PRO A 85 -17.92 -17.74 -10.19
CA PRO A 85 -17.88 -17.66 -8.73
C PRO A 85 -16.49 -17.83 -8.11
N LEU A 86 -15.61 -18.64 -8.71
CA LEU A 86 -14.24 -18.85 -8.22
C LEU A 86 -13.36 -17.64 -8.49
N ALA A 87 -13.50 -17.00 -9.65
CA ALA A 87 -12.81 -15.76 -9.99
C ALA A 87 -13.21 -14.63 -9.02
N ALA A 88 -14.52 -14.50 -8.75
CA ALA A 88 -15.02 -13.55 -7.76
C ALA A 88 -14.46 -13.82 -6.35
N PHE A 89 -14.36 -15.09 -5.95
CA PHE A 89 -13.78 -15.46 -4.65
C PHE A 89 -12.28 -15.15 -4.57
N ALA A 90 -11.51 -15.42 -5.62
CA ALA A 90 -10.08 -15.11 -5.67
C ALA A 90 -9.80 -13.60 -5.51
N LYS A 91 -10.57 -12.75 -6.21
CA LYS A 91 -10.49 -11.28 -6.06
C LYS A 91 -10.82 -10.83 -4.64
N ARG A 92 -11.84 -11.42 -4.02
CA ARG A 92 -12.21 -11.12 -2.62
C ARG A 92 -11.10 -11.49 -1.64
N LEU A 93 -10.39 -12.60 -1.86
CA LEU A 93 -9.25 -12.99 -1.03
C LEU A 93 -8.09 -12.00 -1.16
N ALA A 94 -7.78 -11.54 -2.38
CA ALA A 94 -6.75 -10.53 -2.61
C ALA A 94 -7.09 -9.21 -1.89
N ALA A 95 -8.34 -8.74 -2.00
CA ALA A 95 -8.80 -7.54 -1.31
C ALA A 95 -8.78 -7.71 0.23
N SER A 96 -9.11 -8.91 0.72
CA SER A 96 -9.06 -9.24 2.15
C SER A 96 -7.62 -9.21 2.69
N ALA A 97 -6.62 -9.58 1.89
CA ALA A 97 -5.23 -9.51 2.29
C ALA A 97 -4.78 -8.05 2.51
N VAL A 98 -5.21 -7.12 1.64
CA VAL A 98 -4.98 -5.68 1.84
C VAL A 98 -5.64 -5.20 3.14
N LEU A 99 -6.89 -5.62 3.40
CA LEU A 99 -7.62 -5.24 4.61
C LEU A 99 -6.87 -5.66 5.88
N VAL A 100 -6.34 -6.88 5.93
CA VAL A 100 -5.56 -7.36 7.08
C VAL A 100 -4.35 -6.46 7.33
N VAL A 101 -3.58 -6.13 6.30
CA VAL A 101 -2.41 -5.26 6.44
C VAL A 101 -2.82 -3.84 6.83
N ALA A 102 -3.91 -3.31 6.29
CA ALA A 102 -4.44 -1.99 6.64
C ALA A 102 -4.88 -1.90 8.11
N VAL A 103 -5.55 -2.94 8.65
CA VAL A 103 -5.93 -2.98 10.06
C VAL A 103 -4.70 -2.99 10.96
N VAL A 104 -3.71 -3.83 10.66
CA VAL A 104 -2.45 -3.88 11.42
C VAL A 104 -1.71 -2.54 11.33
N ALA A 105 -1.72 -1.88 10.17
CA ALA A 105 -1.13 -0.56 9.98
C ALA A 105 -1.77 0.49 10.90
N VAL A 106 -3.10 0.48 11.03
CA VAL A 106 -3.83 1.37 11.95
C VAL A 106 -3.44 1.09 13.40
N VAL A 107 -3.39 -0.18 13.81
CA VAL A 107 -3.01 -0.57 15.18
C VAL A 107 -1.59 -0.10 15.52
N ILE A 108 -0.63 -0.33 14.61
CA ILE A 108 0.75 0.14 14.78
C ILE A 108 0.80 1.67 14.84
N GLY A 109 0.06 2.35 13.96
CA GLY A 109 -0.07 3.81 13.97
C GLY A 109 -0.60 4.32 15.30
N LEU A 110 -1.62 3.70 15.87
CA LEU A 110 -2.15 4.07 17.19
C LEU A 110 -1.10 3.86 18.30
N ILE A 111 -0.40 2.74 18.30
CA ILE A 111 0.67 2.44 19.29
C ILE A 111 1.75 3.51 19.25
N ILE A 112 2.16 3.95 18.05
CA ILE A 112 3.22 4.94 17.87
C ILE A 112 2.70 6.35 18.17
N PHE A 113 1.58 6.77 17.58
CA PHE A 113 1.15 8.17 17.61
C PHE A 113 0.39 8.58 18.88
N VAL A 114 -0.38 7.68 19.50
CA VAL A 114 -1.21 8.03 20.68
C VAL A 114 -0.37 8.58 21.85
N PRO A 115 0.77 7.99 22.24
CA PRO A 115 1.60 8.55 23.31
C PRO A 115 2.04 9.99 23.04
N TYR A 116 2.49 10.30 21.81
CA TYR A 116 2.90 11.65 21.44
C TYR A 116 1.72 12.62 21.46
N LEU A 117 0.55 12.20 20.98
CA LEU A 117 -0.64 13.04 20.98
C LEU A 117 -1.11 13.35 22.40
N ARG A 118 -1.11 12.36 23.30
CA ARG A 118 -1.44 12.57 24.73
C ARG A 118 -0.52 13.57 25.39
N VAL A 119 0.79 13.42 25.21
CA VAL A 119 1.78 14.33 25.79
C VAL A 119 1.65 15.74 25.20
N LYS A 120 1.45 15.87 23.89
CA LYS A 120 1.45 17.18 23.20
C LYS A 120 0.15 17.96 23.37
N PHE A 121 -0.99 17.27 23.47
CA PHE A 121 -2.31 17.90 23.57
C PHE A 121 -2.98 17.74 24.94
N GLY A 122 -2.36 17.02 25.88
CA GLY A 122 -2.87 16.88 27.25
C GLY A 122 -4.17 16.08 27.37
N ILE A 123 -4.42 15.19 26.39
CA ILE A 123 -5.57 14.25 26.38
C ILE A 123 -5.23 12.89 26.99
#